data_AF-A0A6P6WT74-F1
#
_entry.id   AF-A0A6P6WT74-F1
#
_cell.length_a   1.000
_cell.length_b   1.000
_cell.length_c   1.000
_cell.angle_alpha   90.00
_cell.angle_beta   90.00
_cell.angle_gamma   90.00
#
_symmetry.space_group_name_H-M   'P 1'
#
loop_
_entity.id
_entity.type
_entity.pdbx_description
1 polymer ?
#
loop_
_entity_poly.entity_id
_entity_poly.type
_entity_poly.pdbx_seq_one_letter_code
_entity_poly.pdbx_strand_id
1 'polypeptide(L)'
;MTTYMFPYYVPQTNQSMYNFIQLKRERPVSNFQTSPRASIKRTCTNAYAQFISILKSHLVQPNAACQAATSLCMNAVITLLINNFKRRMAVRRTWMQYGPVRSGTIAVRFFVGLHKNQVVNEELWNEAKTYGDIQLMPFVDYYSLITWKTLAICVFGTQVVSAKFVMKTDDDAFVRVDEILASLNRINVSCGLLYGLINSDSHPHRSPDSKWYISPEEWPDDSYPPWAHGPGYVVSNDIAQAIYKRYRKGQLKMFKLEDVAMGIWISDMKKQGLEVKYETDERIFNVGCRDGYVIAHYQGPREMLCLWQKLREAKRANCCGD
;
A
#
# COMPACT_ATOMS: atom_id res chain seq x y z
N MET A 1 -21.96 -35.32 25.22
CA MET A 1 -20.93 -36.30 24.80
C MET A 1 -21.29 -36.64 23.36
N THR A 2 -20.53 -36.25 22.34
CA THR A 2 -19.12 -36.58 22.10
C THR A 2 -18.51 -35.53 21.16
N THR A 3 -17.35 -35.00 21.52
CA THR A 3 -16.56 -34.05 20.72
C THR A 3 -15.66 -34.85 19.77
N TYR A 4 -15.77 -34.63 18.46
CA TYR A 4 -14.76 -35.12 17.51
C TYR A 4 -13.67 -34.06 17.38
N MET A 5 -12.52 -34.36 17.99
CA MET A 5 -11.29 -33.58 17.90
C MET A 5 -10.48 -34.13 16.72
N PHE A 6 -10.33 -33.36 15.64
CA PHE A 6 -9.33 -33.68 14.60
C PHE A 6 -7.98 -33.05 14.99
N PRO A 7 -6.86 -33.78 14.85
CA PRO A 7 -5.54 -33.29 15.24
C PRO A 7 -5.07 -32.21 14.27
N TYR A 8 -4.73 -31.04 14.80
CA TYR A 8 -4.10 -29.97 14.03
C TYR A 8 -2.69 -30.39 13.61
N TYR A 9 -2.50 -30.58 12.30
CA TYR A 9 -1.20 -30.77 11.68
C TYR A 9 -0.48 -29.41 11.64
N VAL A 10 0.61 -29.27 12.41
CA VAL A 10 1.48 -28.09 12.41
C VAL A 10 2.47 -28.23 11.25
N PRO A 11 2.45 -27.36 10.22
CA PRO A 11 3.43 -27.45 9.14
C PRO A 11 4.82 -27.01 9.62
N GLN A 12 5.86 -27.74 9.20
CA GLN A 12 7.28 -27.51 9.52
C GLN A 12 7.82 -26.12 9.08
N THR A 13 7.05 -25.30 8.38
CA THR A 13 7.37 -23.91 8.02
C THR A 13 7.35 -22.95 9.21
N ASN A 14 6.78 -23.33 10.36
CA ASN A 14 6.72 -22.49 11.56
C ASN A 14 8.05 -22.41 12.33
N GLN A 15 8.94 -23.39 12.18
CA GLN A 15 10.26 -23.39 12.83
C GLN A 15 11.25 -22.43 12.13
N SER A 16 11.11 -22.24 10.81
CA SER A 16 12.07 -21.44 10.03
C SER A 16 11.99 -19.94 10.35
N MET A 17 10.80 -19.43 10.67
CA MET A 17 10.61 -18.03 11.09
C MET A 17 11.11 -17.77 12.51
N TYR A 18 10.89 -18.73 13.43
CA TYR A 18 11.47 -18.69 14.79
C TYR A 18 13.01 -18.71 14.72
N ASN A 19 13.59 -19.54 13.83
CA ASN A 19 15.03 -19.62 13.61
C ASN A 19 15.61 -18.38 12.91
N PHE A 20 14.87 -17.73 12.01
CA PHE A 20 15.31 -16.47 11.37
C PHE A 20 15.41 -15.31 12.38
N ILE A 21 14.51 -15.28 13.37
CA ILE A 21 14.54 -14.31 14.48
C ILE A 21 15.75 -14.57 15.40
N GLN A 22 16.10 -15.85 15.66
CA GLN A 22 17.27 -16.21 16.48
C GLN A 22 18.61 -16.02 15.76
N LEU A 23 18.69 -16.19 14.43
CA LEU A 23 19.93 -16.06 13.65
C LEU A 23 20.55 -14.65 13.64
N LYS A 24 19.82 -13.61 14.06
CA LYS A 24 20.37 -12.24 14.23
C LYS A 24 21.00 -11.98 15.60
N ARG A 25 20.99 -12.96 16.51
CA ARG A 25 21.52 -12.83 17.87
C ARG A 25 23.04 -13.03 17.96
N GLU A 26 23.67 -13.58 16.92
CA GLU A 26 25.11 -13.88 16.89
C GLU A 26 25.79 -13.28 15.65
N ARG A 27 26.25 -12.03 15.76
CA ARG A 27 27.48 -11.57 15.12
C ARG A 27 27.90 -10.20 15.67
N PRO A 28 28.96 -10.12 16.50
CA PRO A 28 29.60 -8.86 16.85
C PRO A 28 30.26 -8.25 15.61
N VAL A 29 30.24 -6.93 15.53
CA VAL A 29 30.94 -6.15 14.51
C VAL A 29 32.41 -6.03 14.88
N SER A 30 33.31 -6.64 14.12
CA SER A 30 34.69 -6.15 14.01
C SER A 30 35.31 -6.46 12.64
N ASN A 31 35.85 -5.38 12.04
CA ASN A 31 36.85 -5.24 10.99
C ASN A 31 36.78 -6.13 9.73
N PHE A 32 36.47 -5.52 8.59
CA PHE A 32 36.94 -5.98 7.28
C PHE A 32 37.41 -4.81 6.42
N GLN A 33 38.72 -4.79 6.15
CA GLN A 33 39.36 -4.02 5.08
C GLN A 33 38.99 -4.62 3.71
N THR A 34 38.84 -3.71 2.73
CA THR A 34 39.04 -3.85 1.27
C THR A 34 38.23 -4.90 0.46
N SER A 35 37.49 -4.39 -0.53
CA SER A 35 36.64 -5.06 -1.55
C SER A 35 37.36 -6.12 -2.42
N PRO A 36 36.62 -7.05 -3.08
CA PRO A 36 36.37 -6.85 -4.52
C PRO A 36 34.89 -7.05 -4.96
N ARG A 37 34.44 -6.14 -5.82
CA ARG A 37 33.10 -5.91 -6.42
C ARG A 37 32.32 -7.13 -6.99
N ALA A 38 32.87 -8.34 -7.01
CA ALA A 38 32.21 -9.52 -7.58
C ALA A 38 31.27 -10.25 -6.58
N SER A 39 31.54 -10.19 -5.27
CA SER A 39 30.69 -10.84 -4.26
C SER A 39 29.36 -10.10 -4.07
N ILE A 40 29.37 -8.77 -4.20
CA ILE A 40 28.19 -7.90 -4.01
C ILE A 40 27.10 -8.20 -5.04
N LYS A 41 27.45 -8.53 -6.29
CA LYS A 41 26.47 -8.91 -7.33
C LYS A 41 25.73 -10.21 -6.98
N ARG A 42 26.41 -11.22 -6.42
CA ARG A 42 25.79 -12.51 -6.03
C ARG A 42 24.87 -12.35 -4.82
N THR A 43 25.24 -11.54 -3.83
CA THR A 43 24.45 -11.32 -2.60
C THR A 43 23.13 -10.58 -2.86
N CYS A 44 23.09 -9.65 -3.81
CA CYS A 44 21.85 -8.95 -4.21
C CYS A 44 20.84 -9.87 -4.94
N THR A 45 21.30 -10.80 -5.79
CA THR A 45 20.41 -11.78 -6.46
C THR A 45 19.71 -12.71 -5.47
N ASN A 46 20.40 -13.12 -4.40
CA ASN A 46 19.79 -13.95 -3.34
C ASN A 46 18.79 -13.18 -2.49
N ALA A 47 19.07 -11.90 -2.16
CA ALA A 47 18.12 -11.05 -1.45
C ALA A 47 16.84 -10.77 -2.27
N TYR A 48 16.94 -10.68 -3.60
CA TYR A 48 15.79 -10.51 -4.51
C TYR A 48 14.93 -11.78 -4.64
N ALA A 49 15.54 -12.94 -4.86
CA ALA A 49 14.81 -14.21 -4.89
C ALA A 49 14.17 -14.52 -3.52
N GLN A 50 14.86 -14.15 -2.44
CA GLN A 50 14.35 -14.28 -1.08
C GLN A 50 13.27 -13.24 -0.77
N PHE A 51 13.37 -11.99 -1.23
CA PHE A 51 12.30 -10.98 -1.11
C PHE A 51 11.05 -11.38 -1.90
N ILE A 52 11.20 -11.89 -3.13
CA ILE A 52 10.06 -12.41 -3.92
C ILE A 52 9.54 -13.73 -3.36
N SER A 53 10.37 -14.60 -2.79
CA SER A 53 9.94 -15.83 -2.12
C SER A 53 9.25 -15.53 -0.78
N ILE A 54 9.70 -14.53 -0.05
CA ILE A 54 9.06 -14.03 1.18
C ILE A 54 7.78 -13.28 0.84
N LEU A 55 7.79 -12.40 -0.16
CA LEU A 55 6.58 -11.78 -0.69
C LEU A 55 5.64 -12.85 -1.25
N LYS A 56 6.10 -13.88 -1.95
CA LYS A 56 5.20 -14.97 -2.39
C LYS A 56 4.71 -15.80 -1.20
N SER A 57 5.51 -16.14 -0.20
CA SER A 57 5.05 -16.96 0.94
C SER A 57 4.23 -16.18 1.97
N HIS A 58 4.38 -14.84 2.03
CA HIS A 58 3.68 -13.97 2.97
C HIS A 58 2.56 -13.15 2.30
N LEU A 59 2.68 -12.76 1.01
CA LEU A 59 1.58 -12.22 0.19
C LEU A 59 0.62 -13.30 -0.30
N VAL A 60 1.05 -14.57 -0.34
CA VAL A 60 0.18 -15.73 -0.63
C VAL A 60 -0.10 -16.46 0.68
N GLN A 61 -0.75 -15.78 1.60
CA GLN A 61 -1.82 -16.43 2.36
C GLN A 61 -3.09 -16.16 1.54
N PRO A 62 -3.42 -16.99 0.54
CA PRO A 62 -4.65 -16.80 -0.20
C PRO A 62 -5.76 -17.00 0.82
N ASN A 63 -6.42 -15.90 1.17
CA ASN A 63 -7.62 -16.00 1.95
C ASN A 63 -8.59 -16.85 1.11
N ALA A 64 -9.15 -17.94 1.67
CA ALA A 64 -10.04 -18.85 0.95
C ALA A 64 -11.21 -18.09 0.27
N ALA A 65 -11.57 -16.93 0.82
CA ALA A 65 -12.54 -15.99 0.24
C ALA A 65 -12.17 -15.45 -1.16
N CYS A 66 -10.88 -15.22 -1.45
CA CYS A 66 -10.45 -14.76 -2.78
C CYS A 66 -10.37 -15.90 -3.81
N GLN A 67 -10.14 -17.14 -3.37
CA GLN A 67 -10.14 -18.31 -4.26
C GLN A 67 -11.56 -18.76 -4.64
N ALA A 68 -12.56 -18.49 -3.79
CA ALA A 68 -13.96 -18.79 -4.09
C ALA A 68 -14.61 -17.83 -5.10
N ALA A 69 -14.02 -16.65 -5.33
CA ALA A 69 -14.53 -15.63 -6.25
C ALA A 69 -13.91 -15.75 -7.66
N THR A 70 -13.93 -16.94 -8.25
CA THR A 70 -13.37 -17.19 -9.59
C THR A 70 -14.20 -16.64 -10.76
N SER A 71 -15.26 -15.85 -10.51
CA SER A 71 -16.02 -15.18 -11.59
C SER A 71 -16.35 -13.69 -11.37
N LEU A 72 -15.93 -13.06 -10.26
CA LEU A 72 -16.11 -11.61 -10.08
C LEU A 72 -14.80 -10.87 -10.37
N CYS A 73 -14.73 -10.16 -11.50
CA CYS A 73 -13.66 -9.22 -11.78
C CYS A 73 -13.63 -8.14 -10.68
N MET A 74 -12.68 -8.20 -9.74
CA MET A 74 -12.53 -7.16 -8.73
C MET A 74 -12.23 -5.81 -9.38
N ASN A 75 -13.07 -4.82 -9.07
CA ASN A 75 -12.99 -3.51 -9.71
C ASN A 75 -11.82 -2.67 -9.14
N ALA A 76 -11.52 -2.79 -7.85
CA ALA A 76 -10.44 -2.04 -7.22
C ALA A 76 -9.80 -2.81 -6.05
N VAL A 77 -8.52 -2.57 -5.80
CA VAL A 77 -7.83 -2.92 -4.54
C VAL A 77 -7.51 -1.64 -3.79
N ILE A 78 -8.06 -1.46 -2.58
CA ILE A 78 -7.73 -0.31 -1.73
C ILE A 78 -6.72 -0.76 -0.69
N THR A 79 -5.56 -0.13 -0.68
CA THR A 79 -4.49 -0.52 0.22
C THR A 79 -4.01 0.60 1.13
N LEU A 80 -3.82 0.24 2.39
CA LEU A 80 -3.46 1.13 3.48
C LEU A 80 -2.09 0.78 4.06
N LEU A 81 -1.36 1.78 4.56
CA LEU A 81 -0.02 1.63 5.13
C LEU A 81 -0.10 1.84 6.65
N ILE A 82 -0.04 0.79 7.48
CA ILE A 82 -0.44 0.95 8.90
C ILE A 82 0.49 0.25 9.89
N ASN A 83 0.81 0.91 11.00
CA ASN A 83 1.32 0.26 12.21
C ASN A 83 0.46 0.49 13.48
N ASN A 84 -0.75 1.04 13.33
CA ASN A 84 -1.68 1.32 14.43
C ASN A 84 -2.99 0.51 14.34
N PHE A 85 -3.19 -0.39 15.32
CA PHE A 85 -4.40 -1.21 15.45
C PHE A 85 -5.69 -0.38 15.49
N LYS A 86 -5.70 0.75 16.23
CA LYS A 86 -6.91 1.58 16.39
C LYS A 86 -7.36 2.21 15.06
N ARG A 87 -6.41 2.62 14.22
CA ARG A 87 -6.70 3.14 12.87
C ARG A 87 -7.26 2.04 11.95
N ARG A 88 -6.63 0.85 11.92
CA ARG A 88 -7.17 -0.32 11.21
C ARG A 88 -8.59 -0.64 11.63
N MET A 89 -8.85 -0.69 12.93
CA MET A 89 -10.19 -0.96 13.45
C MET A 89 -11.20 0.12 13.10
N ALA A 90 -10.82 1.40 13.11
CA ALA A 90 -11.70 2.48 12.66
C ALA A 90 -12.07 2.31 11.19
N VAL A 91 -11.10 2.06 10.31
CA VAL A 91 -11.32 1.76 8.90
C VAL A 91 -12.26 0.56 8.72
N ARG A 92 -12.00 -0.56 9.42
CA ARG A 92 -12.86 -1.76 9.42
C ARG A 92 -14.30 -1.43 9.80
N ARG A 93 -14.52 -0.60 10.81
CA ARG A 93 -15.86 -0.25 11.32
C ARG A 93 -16.56 0.86 10.51
N THR A 94 -15.85 1.49 9.57
CA THR A 94 -16.36 2.64 8.80
C THR A 94 -16.43 2.31 7.33
N TRP A 95 -15.55 2.86 6.50
CA TRP A 95 -15.66 2.76 5.05
C TRP A 95 -15.32 1.35 4.50
N MET A 96 -14.77 0.42 5.29
CA MET A 96 -14.80 -1.00 4.88
C MET A 96 -16.21 -1.63 4.94
N GLN A 97 -17.20 -0.92 5.49
CA GLN A 97 -18.59 -1.38 5.54
C GLN A 97 -19.40 -1.04 4.30
N TYR A 98 -18.82 -0.38 3.29
CA TYR A 98 -19.47 -0.22 1.98
C TYR A 98 -19.79 -1.58 1.34
N GLY A 99 -20.95 -1.66 0.68
CA GLY A 99 -21.45 -2.89 0.05
C GLY A 99 -20.45 -3.56 -0.92
N PRO A 100 -19.78 -2.82 -1.83
CA PRO A 100 -18.75 -3.37 -2.70
C PRO A 100 -17.55 -3.98 -1.95
N VAL A 101 -17.18 -3.45 -0.78
CA VAL A 101 -16.11 -4.02 0.05
C VAL A 101 -16.59 -5.29 0.74
N ARG A 102 -17.77 -5.26 1.37
CA ARG A 102 -18.34 -6.40 2.09
C ARG A 102 -18.70 -7.59 1.19
N SER A 103 -19.08 -7.31 -0.05
CA SER A 103 -19.36 -8.35 -1.07
C SER A 103 -18.11 -8.94 -1.72
N GLY A 104 -16.93 -8.37 -1.47
CA GLY A 104 -15.67 -8.78 -2.12
C GLY A 104 -15.49 -8.26 -3.54
N THR A 105 -16.36 -7.37 -4.03
CA THR A 105 -16.19 -6.66 -5.32
C THR A 105 -14.95 -5.75 -5.30
N ILE A 106 -14.64 -5.20 -4.12
CA ILE A 106 -13.41 -4.47 -3.82
C ILE A 106 -12.68 -5.20 -2.70
N ALA A 107 -11.41 -5.52 -2.92
CA ALA A 107 -10.54 -5.98 -1.83
C ALA A 107 -9.89 -4.79 -1.14
N VAL A 108 -10.01 -4.76 0.19
CA VAL A 108 -9.25 -3.84 1.04
C VAL A 108 -8.21 -4.64 1.80
N ARG A 109 -6.95 -4.18 1.80
CA ARG A 109 -5.84 -4.81 2.54
C ARG A 109 -4.99 -3.79 3.27
N PHE A 110 -4.42 -4.19 4.40
CA PHE A 110 -3.50 -3.38 5.19
C PHE A 110 -2.06 -3.87 5.01
N PHE A 111 -1.18 -3.06 4.44
CA PHE A 111 0.23 -3.41 4.23
C PHE A 111 1.07 -2.88 5.39
N VAL A 112 1.46 -3.81 6.25
CA VAL A 112 2.04 -3.52 7.56
C VAL A 112 3.46 -4.05 7.64
N GLY A 113 4.41 -3.18 7.99
CA GLY A 113 5.78 -3.61 8.30
C GLY A 113 5.87 -4.13 9.72
N LEU A 114 6.96 -4.83 10.02
CA LEU A 114 7.25 -5.24 11.40
C LEU A 114 7.56 -4.02 12.27
N HIS A 115 7.33 -4.16 13.57
CA HIS A 115 7.73 -3.21 14.58
C HIS A 115 9.04 -3.65 15.26
N LYS A 116 9.80 -2.72 15.84
CA LYS A 116 11.03 -3.04 16.60
C LYS A 116 10.74 -3.85 17.87
N ASN A 117 9.58 -3.60 18.47
CA ASN A 117 9.09 -4.33 19.63
C ASN A 117 8.40 -5.63 19.18
N GLN A 118 8.90 -6.76 19.67
CA GLN A 118 8.37 -8.08 19.35
C GLN A 118 6.93 -8.30 19.85
N VAL A 119 6.55 -7.74 21.00
CA VAL A 119 5.18 -7.85 21.53
C VAL A 119 4.17 -7.25 20.55
N VAL A 120 4.51 -6.10 19.97
CA VAL A 120 3.68 -5.45 18.93
C VAL A 120 3.57 -6.34 17.69
N ASN A 121 4.63 -7.07 17.33
CA ASN A 121 4.57 -8.03 16.22
C ASN A 121 3.68 -9.22 16.55
N GLU A 122 3.72 -9.75 17.77
CA GLU A 122 2.85 -10.85 18.21
C GLU A 122 1.36 -10.46 18.19
N GLU A 123 1.04 -9.25 18.66
CA GLU A 123 -0.31 -8.69 18.56
C GLU A 123 -0.75 -8.52 17.10
N LEU A 124 0.13 -8.00 16.26
CA LEU A 124 -0.11 -7.85 14.82
C LEU A 124 -0.34 -9.21 14.13
N TRP A 125 0.41 -10.25 14.53
CA TRP A 125 0.20 -11.61 14.02
C TRP A 125 -1.17 -12.17 14.43
N ASN A 126 -1.60 -11.95 15.67
CA ASN A 126 -2.92 -12.36 16.13
C ASN A 126 -4.03 -11.61 15.40
N GLU A 127 -3.85 -10.30 15.17
CA GLU A 127 -4.77 -9.51 14.36
C GLU A 127 -4.84 -10.03 12.92
N ALA A 128 -3.70 -10.31 12.28
CA ALA A 128 -3.65 -10.82 10.91
C ALA A 128 -4.39 -12.15 10.77
N LYS A 129 -4.22 -13.06 11.75
CA LYS A 129 -4.98 -14.32 11.82
C LYS A 129 -6.48 -14.12 12.02
N THR A 130 -6.85 -13.11 12.81
CA THR A 130 -8.26 -12.85 13.17
C THR A 130 -9.04 -12.24 12.01
N TYR A 131 -8.48 -11.25 11.31
CA TYR A 131 -9.21 -10.48 10.30
C TYR A 131 -8.89 -10.90 8.85
N GLY A 132 -7.73 -11.52 8.59
CA GLY A 132 -7.37 -12.00 7.25
C GLY A 132 -7.23 -10.91 6.18
N ASP A 133 -7.11 -9.65 6.61
CA ASP A 133 -7.03 -8.46 5.75
C ASP A 133 -5.66 -7.74 5.86
N ILE A 134 -4.71 -8.31 6.60
CA ILE A 134 -3.36 -7.79 6.77
C ILE A 134 -2.39 -8.50 5.84
N GLN A 135 -1.60 -7.69 5.15
CA GLN A 135 -0.44 -8.10 4.39
C GLN A 135 0.84 -7.68 5.12
N LEU A 136 1.55 -8.67 5.67
CA LEU A 136 2.80 -8.42 6.37
C LEU A 136 3.97 -8.23 5.41
N MET A 137 4.76 -7.20 5.69
CA MET A 137 5.96 -6.85 4.96
C MET A 137 7.19 -7.31 5.76
N PRO A 138 8.18 -7.96 5.12
CA PRO A 138 9.30 -8.60 5.80
C PRO A 138 10.42 -7.62 6.18
N PHE A 139 10.04 -6.43 6.65
CA PHE A 139 10.97 -5.40 7.08
C PHE A 139 10.35 -4.57 8.20
N VAL A 140 11.21 -4.00 9.05
CA VAL A 140 10.77 -3.05 10.08
C VAL A 140 10.27 -1.79 9.40
N ASP A 141 9.10 -1.32 9.83
CA ASP A 141 8.44 -0.19 9.21
C ASP A 141 9.20 1.12 9.49
N TYR A 142 9.60 1.78 8.42
CA TYR A 142 10.19 3.11 8.43
C TYR A 142 9.54 3.91 7.31
N TYR A 143 9.42 5.23 7.51
CA TYR A 143 8.82 6.12 6.51
C TYR A 143 9.51 6.00 5.14
N SER A 144 10.84 5.85 5.12
CA SER A 144 11.63 5.66 3.89
C SER A 144 11.32 4.36 3.12
N LEU A 145 10.56 3.44 3.71
CA LEU A 145 10.18 2.17 3.10
C LEU A 145 8.73 2.16 2.59
N ILE A 146 8.02 3.29 2.67
CA ILE A 146 6.65 3.41 2.15
C ILE A 146 6.61 3.09 0.64
N THR A 147 7.59 3.54 -0.14
CA THR A 147 7.68 3.23 -1.58
C THR A 147 7.79 1.73 -1.86
N TRP A 148 8.43 0.95 -0.97
CA TRP A 148 8.48 -0.51 -1.08
C TRP A 148 7.12 -1.15 -0.85
N LYS A 149 6.31 -0.58 0.05
CA LYS A 149 4.93 -1.03 0.23
C LYS A 149 4.07 -0.70 -0.99
N THR A 150 4.25 0.45 -1.62
CA THR A 150 3.55 0.80 -2.87
C THR A 150 3.89 -0.12 -4.03
N LEU A 151 5.16 -0.52 -4.13
CA LEU A 151 5.52 -1.60 -5.06
C LEU A 151 4.76 -2.89 -4.71
N ALA A 152 4.71 -3.28 -3.43
CA ALA A 152 4.00 -4.48 -3.01
C ALA A 152 2.48 -4.38 -3.26
N ILE A 153 1.89 -3.18 -3.13
CA ILE A 153 0.50 -2.88 -3.49
C ILE A 153 0.26 -3.15 -4.98
N CYS A 154 1.14 -2.65 -5.85
CA CYS A 154 1.07 -2.90 -7.29
C CYS A 154 1.19 -4.40 -7.60
N VAL A 155 2.12 -5.10 -6.93
CA VAL A 155 2.30 -6.55 -7.10
C VAL A 155 1.06 -7.31 -6.64
N PHE A 156 0.50 -7.00 -5.48
CA PHE A 156 -0.68 -7.68 -4.96
C PHE A 156 -1.91 -7.44 -5.83
N GLY A 157 -2.15 -6.17 -6.19
CA GLY A 157 -3.27 -5.80 -7.05
C GLY A 157 -3.24 -6.50 -8.41
N THR A 158 -2.05 -6.70 -8.99
CA THR A 158 -1.90 -7.29 -10.32
C THR A 158 -1.73 -8.81 -10.30
N GLN A 159 -0.92 -9.35 -9.39
CA GLN A 159 -0.50 -10.76 -9.40
C GLN A 159 -1.35 -11.65 -8.49
N VAL A 160 -1.97 -11.08 -7.45
CA VAL A 160 -2.79 -11.85 -6.50
C VAL A 160 -4.26 -11.62 -6.77
N VAL A 161 -4.68 -10.37 -6.95
CA VAL A 161 -6.09 -10.01 -7.13
C VAL A 161 -6.52 -9.93 -8.59
N SER A 162 -5.61 -9.58 -9.50
CA SER A 162 -5.96 -9.23 -10.90
C SER A 162 -7.02 -8.11 -10.99
N ALA A 163 -6.85 -7.07 -10.17
CA ALA A 163 -7.78 -5.95 -10.06
C ALA A 163 -7.73 -5.04 -11.30
N LYS A 164 -8.86 -4.47 -11.73
CA LYS A 164 -8.88 -3.45 -12.81
C LYS A 164 -8.16 -2.15 -12.41
N PHE A 165 -8.33 -1.75 -11.16
CA PHE A 165 -7.69 -0.58 -10.59
C PHE A 165 -6.99 -0.93 -9.28
N VAL A 166 -5.90 -0.21 -8.97
CA VAL A 166 -5.17 -0.33 -7.72
C VAL A 166 -5.14 1.05 -7.06
N MET A 167 -5.70 1.13 -5.86
CA MET A 167 -5.74 2.33 -5.04
C MET A 167 -4.78 2.19 -3.87
N LYS A 168 -3.97 3.23 -3.66
CA LYS A 168 -3.23 3.45 -2.42
C LYS A 168 -3.92 4.56 -1.64
N THR A 169 -3.98 4.45 -0.32
CA THR A 169 -4.50 5.48 0.58
C THR A 169 -3.84 5.39 1.95
N ASP A 170 -3.87 6.48 2.71
CA ASP A 170 -3.26 6.57 4.04
C ASP A 170 -4.24 6.14 5.14
N ASP A 171 -3.72 5.82 6.31
CA ASP A 171 -4.51 5.25 7.41
C ASP A 171 -5.25 6.26 8.28
N ASP A 172 -5.01 7.54 8.02
CA ASP A 172 -5.79 8.69 8.45
C ASP A 172 -6.59 9.30 7.30
N ALA A 173 -6.82 8.54 6.22
CA ALA A 173 -7.74 8.91 5.17
C ALA A 173 -9.11 8.23 5.39
N PHE A 174 -10.17 9.04 5.36
CA PHE A 174 -11.54 8.54 5.26
C PHE A 174 -11.98 8.57 3.80
N VAL A 175 -12.28 7.40 3.23
CA VAL A 175 -12.52 7.23 1.80
C VAL A 175 -14.01 6.98 1.50
N ARG A 176 -14.58 7.77 0.59
CA ARG A 176 -15.88 7.49 -0.02
C ARG A 176 -15.74 6.55 -1.21
N VAL A 177 -15.76 5.25 -0.90
CA VAL A 177 -15.57 4.16 -1.89
C VAL A 177 -16.64 4.22 -3.00
N ASP A 178 -17.86 4.61 -2.66
CA ASP A 178 -18.96 4.83 -3.60
C ASP A 178 -18.65 5.93 -4.64
N GLU A 179 -18.09 7.06 -4.21
CA GLU A 179 -17.69 8.14 -5.12
C GLU A 179 -16.49 7.78 -5.97
N ILE A 180 -15.49 7.11 -5.40
CA ILE A 180 -14.33 6.63 -6.16
C ILE A 180 -14.81 5.72 -7.30
N LEU A 181 -15.67 4.76 -7.00
CA LEU A 181 -16.26 3.88 -8.02
C LEU A 181 -17.09 4.67 -9.05
N ALA A 182 -17.92 5.60 -8.60
CA ALA A 182 -18.72 6.43 -9.50
C ALA A 182 -17.84 7.27 -10.44
N SER A 183 -16.74 7.85 -9.92
CA SER A 183 -15.76 8.59 -10.72
C SER A 183 -15.06 7.67 -11.72
N LEU A 184 -14.55 6.51 -11.31
CA LEU A 184 -13.90 5.55 -12.23
C LEU A 184 -14.85 5.08 -13.34
N ASN A 185 -16.12 4.84 -13.02
CA ASN A 185 -17.14 4.47 -14.01
C ASN A 185 -17.44 5.62 -14.99
N ARG A 186 -17.50 6.88 -14.52
CA ARG A 186 -17.71 8.06 -15.36
C ARG A 186 -16.51 8.33 -16.29
N ILE A 187 -15.30 8.17 -15.78
CA ILE A 187 -14.06 8.34 -16.56
C ILE A 187 -14.01 7.33 -17.71
N ASN A 188 -14.52 6.11 -17.47
CA ASN A 188 -14.64 5.04 -18.46
C ASN A 188 -13.33 4.74 -19.21
N VAL A 189 -12.22 4.66 -18.47
CA VAL A 189 -10.90 4.32 -18.98
C VAL A 189 -10.40 3.05 -18.29
N SER A 190 -9.90 2.09 -19.07
CA SER A 190 -9.39 0.81 -18.55
C SER A 190 -7.86 0.72 -18.46
N CYS A 191 -7.13 1.63 -19.10
CA CYS A 191 -5.67 1.62 -19.18
C CYS A 191 -5.09 3.04 -19.10
N GLY A 192 -3.86 3.17 -18.62
CA GLY A 192 -3.17 4.45 -18.52
C GLY A 192 -3.89 5.50 -17.66
N LEU A 193 -4.43 5.16 -16.49
CA LEU A 193 -5.11 6.13 -15.62
C LEU A 193 -4.30 6.40 -14.36
N LEU A 194 -4.06 7.67 -14.05
CA LEU A 194 -3.75 8.16 -12.69
C LEU A 194 -4.88 9.07 -12.24
N TYR A 195 -5.66 8.64 -11.25
CA TYR A 195 -6.75 9.41 -10.65
C TYR A 195 -6.40 9.79 -9.20
N GLY A 196 -6.61 11.04 -8.83
CA GLY A 196 -6.34 11.53 -7.47
C GLY A 196 -6.35 13.06 -7.43
N LEU A 197 -5.80 13.67 -6.38
CA LEU A 197 -5.48 15.10 -6.41
C LEU A 197 -4.11 15.27 -7.10
N ILE A 198 -4.09 15.66 -8.37
CA ILE A 198 -2.84 15.76 -9.15
C ILE A 198 -2.14 17.08 -8.88
N ASN A 199 -0.85 17.02 -8.59
CA ASN A 199 0.04 18.16 -8.56
C ASN A 199 1.00 18.09 -9.75
N SER A 200 0.93 19.10 -10.62
CA SER A 200 1.78 19.24 -11.81
C SER A 200 2.85 20.32 -11.67
N ASP A 201 2.81 21.09 -10.58
CA ASP A 201 3.70 22.24 -10.34
C ASP A 201 4.29 22.12 -8.94
N SER A 202 5.23 21.18 -8.81
CA SER A 202 5.82 20.82 -7.52
C SER A 202 7.33 20.71 -7.61
N HIS A 203 7.99 21.11 -6.52
CA HIS A 203 9.43 21.21 -6.43
C HIS A 203 9.97 20.40 -5.25
N PRO A 204 11.17 19.80 -5.37
CA PRO A 204 11.86 19.18 -4.25
C PRO A 204 12.10 20.18 -3.12
N HIS A 205 11.76 19.81 -1.89
CA HIS A 205 12.16 20.59 -0.72
C HIS A 205 13.67 20.48 -0.54
N ARG A 206 14.39 21.61 -0.66
CA ARG A 206 15.86 21.66 -0.55
C ARG A 206 16.37 22.03 0.86
N SER A 207 15.49 22.30 1.81
CA SER A 207 15.87 22.54 3.21
C SER A 207 16.11 21.21 3.93
N PRO A 208 17.31 20.95 4.49
CA PRO A 208 17.63 19.71 5.22
C PRO A 208 16.72 19.41 6.42
N ASP A 209 16.13 20.46 7.01
CA ASP A 209 15.23 20.34 8.17
C ASP A 209 13.81 19.89 7.78
N SER A 210 13.49 19.90 6.48
CA SER A 210 12.20 19.42 5.98
C SER A 210 12.14 17.89 6.06
N LYS A 211 11.03 17.35 6.60
CA LYS A 211 10.74 15.90 6.52
C LYS A 211 10.71 15.38 5.07
N TRP A 212 10.41 16.27 4.13
CA TRP A 212 10.35 16.01 2.69
C TRP A 212 11.63 16.43 1.94
N TYR A 213 12.73 16.68 2.66
CA TYR A 213 14.01 17.04 2.06
C TYR A 213 14.46 16.01 1.01
N ILE A 214 14.87 16.54 -0.15
CA ILE A 214 15.49 15.82 -1.26
C ILE A 214 16.73 16.60 -1.72
N SER A 215 17.89 15.95 -1.68
CA SER A 215 19.15 16.58 -2.07
C SER A 215 19.26 16.72 -3.60
N PRO A 216 20.08 17.67 -4.09
CA PRO A 216 20.37 17.80 -5.52
C PRO A 216 20.95 16.53 -6.15
N GLU A 217 21.68 15.71 -5.38
CA GLU A 217 22.22 14.44 -5.84
C GLU A 217 21.13 13.37 -6.01
N GLU A 218 20.12 13.36 -5.14
CA GLU A 218 18.99 12.42 -5.24
C GLU A 218 18.05 12.80 -6.41
N TRP A 219 17.79 14.10 -6.58
CA TRP A 219 17.00 14.66 -7.67
C TRP A 219 17.61 15.99 -8.14
N PRO A 220 18.26 16.03 -9.32
CA PRO A 220 18.95 17.23 -9.80
C PRO A 220 18.00 18.26 -10.41
N ASP A 221 16.84 17.83 -10.92
CA ASP A 221 15.91 18.73 -11.59
C ASP A 221 15.20 19.64 -10.57
N ASP A 222 14.77 20.81 -11.03
CA ASP A 222 14.08 21.78 -10.16
C ASP A 222 12.62 21.43 -9.92
N SER A 223 12.02 20.53 -10.70
CA SER A 223 10.61 20.15 -10.58
C SER A 223 10.42 18.64 -10.64
N TYR A 224 9.30 18.16 -10.10
CA TYR A 224 8.85 16.79 -10.27
C TYR A 224 7.88 16.65 -11.46
N PRO A 225 7.82 15.48 -12.12
CA PRO A 225 6.73 15.20 -13.05
C PRO A 225 5.39 15.13 -12.31
N PRO A 226 4.23 15.25 -12.99
CA PRO A 226 2.93 15.18 -12.35
C PRO A 226 2.73 13.91 -11.51
N TRP A 227 2.26 14.08 -10.27
CA TRP A 227 2.00 13.02 -9.30
C TRP A 227 0.70 13.28 -8.54
N ALA A 228 0.16 12.26 -7.88
CA ALA A 228 -1.08 12.36 -7.10
C ALA A 228 -0.78 12.36 -5.61
N HIS A 229 -1.44 13.22 -4.83
CA HIS A 229 -1.16 13.36 -3.41
C HIS A 229 -1.42 12.09 -2.58
N GLY A 230 -0.61 11.92 -1.53
CA GLY A 230 -0.60 10.78 -0.61
C GLY A 230 -1.93 10.30 0.00
N PRO A 231 -2.90 11.16 0.38
CA PRO A 231 -4.11 10.72 1.07
C PRO A 231 -4.87 9.63 0.31
N GLY A 232 -4.85 9.68 -1.02
CA GLY A 232 -5.21 8.55 -1.84
C GLY A 232 -5.22 8.84 -3.32
N TYR A 233 -4.83 7.83 -4.09
CA TYR A 233 -4.83 7.87 -5.55
C TYR A 233 -5.06 6.47 -6.12
N VAL A 234 -5.51 6.42 -7.37
CA VAL A 234 -5.82 5.19 -8.11
C VAL A 234 -4.98 5.14 -9.37
N VAL A 235 -4.40 3.97 -9.65
CA VAL A 235 -3.77 3.64 -10.93
C VAL A 235 -4.50 2.50 -11.62
N SER A 236 -4.53 2.52 -12.95
CA SER A 236 -4.99 1.38 -13.75
C SER A 236 -4.07 0.16 -13.64
N ASN A 237 -4.61 -1.04 -13.89
CA ASN A 237 -3.87 -2.29 -13.80
C ASN A 237 -2.60 -2.30 -14.64
N ASP A 238 -2.65 -1.77 -15.86
CA ASP A 238 -1.52 -1.74 -16.80
C ASP A 238 -0.34 -0.91 -16.27
N ILE A 239 -0.61 0.23 -15.61
CA ILE A 239 0.41 1.02 -14.91
C ILE A 239 1.02 0.18 -13.78
N ALA A 240 0.20 -0.38 -12.88
CA ALA A 240 0.66 -1.20 -11.76
C ALA A 240 1.48 -2.42 -12.25
N GLN A 241 1.05 -3.04 -13.35
CA GLN A 241 1.71 -4.19 -13.96
C GLN A 241 3.04 -3.80 -14.61
N ALA A 242 3.10 -2.63 -15.22
CA ALA A 242 4.32 -2.10 -15.80
C ALA A 242 5.34 -1.71 -14.72
N ILE A 243 4.90 -1.21 -13.55
CA ILE A 243 5.76 -0.99 -12.37
C ILE A 243 6.38 -2.31 -11.92
N TYR A 244 5.55 -3.35 -11.73
CA TYR A 244 6.03 -4.68 -11.34
C TYR A 244 7.05 -5.26 -12.35
N LYS A 245 6.75 -5.17 -13.65
CA LYS A 245 7.64 -5.65 -14.72
C LYS A 245 8.97 -4.90 -14.71
N ARG A 246 8.97 -3.57 -14.57
CA ARG A 246 10.20 -2.77 -14.50
C ARG A 246 11.02 -3.09 -13.26
N TYR A 247 10.37 -3.27 -12.10
CA TYR A 247 11.04 -3.70 -10.88
C TYR A 247 11.75 -5.03 -11.07
N ARG A 248 11.08 -6.04 -11.65
CA ARG A 248 11.67 -7.36 -11.91
C ARG A 248 12.87 -7.33 -12.85
N LYS A 249 12.92 -6.35 -13.75
CA LYS A 249 14.04 -6.14 -14.67
C LYS A 249 15.16 -5.28 -14.07
N GLY A 250 15.02 -4.82 -12.83
CA GLY A 250 15.97 -3.88 -12.22
C GLY A 250 15.95 -2.50 -12.84
N GLN A 251 14.85 -2.12 -13.50
CA GLN A 251 14.69 -0.87 -14.25
C GLN A 251 13.84 0.17 -13.51
N LEU A 252 13.28 -0.20 -12.35
CA LEU A 252 12.49 0.72 -11.53
C LEU A 252 13.41 1.43 -10.53
N LYS A 253 13.63 2.74 -10.72
CA LYS A 253 14.38 3.56 -9.76
C LYS A 253 13.47 3.85 -8.56
N MET A 254 13.87 3.38 -7.37
CA MET A 254 13.15 3.69 -6.13
C MET A 254 13.39 5.14 -5.73
N PHE A 255 12.37 5.79 -5.16
CA PHE A 255 12.44 7.17 -4.69
C PHE A 255 11.80 7.28 -3.30
N LYS A 256 12.34 8.14 -2.42
CA LYS A 256 11.96 8.20 -1.01
C LYS A 256 10.51 8.65 -0.78
N LEU A 257 10.04 9.63 -1.56
CA LEU A 257 8.66 10.12 -1.51
C LEU A 257 7.81 9.24 -2.41
N GLU A 258 6.91 8.46 -1.83
CA GLU A 258 6.22 7.37 -2.52
C GLU A 258 5.21 7.84 -3.57
N ASP A 259 4.47 8.90 -3.25
CA ASP A 259 3.53 9.57 -4.14
C ASP A 259 4.25 10.19 -5.34
N VAL A 260 5.37 10.88 -5.09
CA VAL A 260 6.25 11.38 -6.15
C VAL A 260 6.89 10.23 -6.94
N ALA A 261 7.26 9.12 -6.28
CA ALA A 261 7.81 7.93 -6.94
C ALA A 261 6.83 7.37 -7.99
N MET A 262 5.54 7.30 -7.64
CA MET A 262 4.48 6.90 -8.57
C MET A 262 4.44 7.81 -9.81
N GLY A 263 4.49 9.14 -9.62
CA GLY A 263 4.55 10.11 -10.72
C GLY A 263 5.80 9.97 -11.60
N ILE A 264 6.97 9.76 -10.98
CA ILE A 264 8.23 9.50 -11.70
C ILE A 264 8.10 8.24 -12.55
N TRP A 265 7.62 7.14 -11.96
CA TRP A 265 7.48 5.88 -12.69
C TRP A 265 6.53 6.01 -13.88
N ILE A 266 5.39 6.67 -13.69
CA ILE A 266 4.40 6.94 -14.73
C ILE A 266 5.00 7.82 -15.85
N SER A 267 5.73 8.88 -15.48
CA SER A 267 6.41 9.76 -16.43
C SER A 267 7.43 9.01 -17.28
N ASP A 268 8.20 8.10 -16.69
CA ASP A 268 9.13 7.24 -17.42
C ASP A 268 8.40 6.28 -18.38
N MET A 269 7.21 5.79 -18.03
CA MET A 269 6.39 4.99 -18.95
C MET A 269 5.85 5.83 -20.11
N LYS A 270 5.44 7.07 -19.82
CA LYS A 270 4.94 8.00 -20.83
C LYS A 270 6.01 8.34 -21.86
N LYS A 271 7.25 8.57 -21.41
CA LYS A 271 8.43 8.72 -22.30
C LYS A 271 8.69 7.49 -23.18
N GLN A 272 8.21 6.32 -22.77
CA GLN A 272 8.31 5.05 -23.51
C GLN A 272 7.05 4.73 -24.33
N GLY A 273 6.15 5.70 -24.50
CA GLY A 273 4.97 5.57 -25.36
C GLY A 273 3.70 5.09 -24.66
N LEU A 274 3.68 4.97 -23.32
CA LEU A 274 2.42 4.72 -22.60
C LEU A 274 1.57 5.99 -22.60
N GLU A 275 0.38 5.93 -23.18
CA GLU A 275 -0.61 6.99 -23.03
C GLU A 275 -1.15 6.98 -21.60
N VAL A 276 -1.08 8.13 -20.93
CA VAL A 276 -1.55 8.28 -19.55
C VAL A 276 -2.48 9.47 -19.45
N LYS A 277 -3.70 9.20 -18.98
CA LYS A 277 -4.70 10.17 -18.55
C LYS A 277 -4.51 10.46 -17.06
N TYR A 278 -4.30 11.73 -16.76
CA TYR A 278 -4.31 12.27 -15.40
C TYR A 278 -5.71 12.82 -15.13
N GLU A 279 -6.37 12.34 -14.09
CA GLU A 279 -7.70 12.79 -13.69
C GLU A 279 -7.64 13.37 -12.28
N THR A 280 -7.88 14.68 -12.17
CA THR A 280 -7.85 15.39 -10.90
C THR A 280 -9.23 15.40 -10.25
N ASP A 281 -9.32 14.99 -8.98
CA ASP A 281 -10.52 15.16 -8.16
C ASP A 281 -10.24 16.11 -6.98
N GLU A 282 -10.70 17.35 -7.10
CA GLU A 282 -10.49 18.40 -6.09
C GLU A 282 -11.23 18.15 -4.77
N ARG A 283 -12.11 17.13 -4.72
CA ARG A 283 -12.79 16.69 -3.50
C ARG A 283 -11.92 15.76 -2.64
N ILE A 284 -10.71 15.43 -3.10
CA ILE A 284 -9.67 14.77 -2.29
C ILE A 284 -8.91 15.86 -1.55
N PHE A 285 -9.02 15.90 -0.22
CA PHE A 285 -8.39 16.94 0.58
C PHE A 285 -7.07 16.47 1.20
N ASN A 286 -6.00 17.24 1.00
CA ASN A 286 -4.69 16.97 1.59
C ASN A 286 -4.62 17.22 3.09
N VAL A 287 -5.53 18.02 3.65
CA VAL A 287 -5.57 18.34 5.08
C VAL A 287 -7.01 18.49 5.50
N GLY A 288 -7.38 17.80 6.57
CA GLY A 288 -8.70 17.93 7.19
C GLY A 288 -9.83 17.43 6.30
N CYS A 289 -10.97 18.10 6.42
CA CYS A 289 -12.21 17.73 5.78
C CYS A 289 -12.93 19.01 5.32
N ARG A 290 -13.59 18.96 4.15
CA ARG A 290 -14.63 19.93 3.77
C ARG A 290 -15.85 19.18 3.23
N ASP A 291 -17.02 19.77 3.41
CA ASP A 291 -18.27 19.16 2.95
C ASP A 291 -18.22 18.84 1.44
N GLY A 292 -18.71 17.67 1.07
CA GLY A 292 -18.60 17.14 -0.29
C GLY A 292 -17.30 16.36 -0.58
N TYR A 293 -16.48 16.07 0.45
CA TYR A 293 -15.25 15.28 0.29
C TYR A 293 -15.49 13.91 -0.38
N VAL A 294 -14.50 13.48 -1.16
CA VAL A 294 -14.32 12.09 -1.60
C VAL A 294 -13.29 11.40 -0.70
N ILE A 295 -12.22 12.11 -0.36
CA ILE A 295 -11.25 11.70 0.66
C ILE A 295 -11.03 12.86 1.62
N ALA A 296 -11.24 12.61 2.91
CA ALA A 296 -10.83 13.50 4.00
C ALA A 296 -9.54 12.94 4.64
N HIS A 297 -8.55 13.79 4.91
CA HIS A 297 -7.23 13.37 5.39
C HIS A 297 -6.96 13.87 6.81
N TYR A 298 -5.98 13.25 7.50
CA TYR A 298 -5.71 13.47 8.92
C TYR A 298 -6.92 13.21 9.84
N GLN A 299 -7.73 12.21 9.50
CA GLN A 299 -8.87 11.76 10.28
C GLN A 299 -8.44 10.69 11.29
N GLY A 300 -8.55 11.00 12.58
CA GLY A 300 -8.31 10.01 13.63
C GLY A 300 -9.44 8.98 13.74
N PRO A 301 -9.28 7.95 14.58
CA PRO A 301 -10.29 6.90 14.74
C PRO A 301 -11.68 7.41 15.12
N ARG A 302 -11.78 8.47 15.92
CA ARG A 302 -13.08 9.04 16.35
C ARG A 302 -13.71 9.84 15.22
N GLU A 303 -12.92 10.62 14.52
CA GLU A 303 -13.34 11.42 13.39
C GLU A 303 -13.85 10.52 12.26
N MET A 304 -13.14 9.44 11.94
CA MET A 304 -13.62 8.44 10.96
C MET A 304 -14.99 7.86 11.32
N LEU A 305 -15.21 7.52 12.59
CA LEU A 305 -16.50 6.99 13.06
C LEU A 305 -17.61 8.03 12.94
N CYS A 306 -17.32 9.29 13.30
CA CYS A 306 -18.26 10.39 13.15
C CYS A 306 -18.59 10.67 11.67
N LEU A 307 -17.60 10.73 10.78
CA LEU A 307 -17.79 10.91 9.34
C LEU A 307 -18.67 9.80 8.76
N TRP A 308 -18.42 8.55 9.17
CA TRP A 308 -19.23 7.41 8.76
C TRP A 308 -20.67 7.52 9.23
N GLN A 309 -20.89 7.88 10.50
CA GLN A 309 -22.22 8.06 11.06
C GLN A 309 -23.00 9.15 10.31
N LYS A 310 -22.40 10.33 10.12
CA LYS A 310 -23.03 11.43 9.36
C LYS A 310 -23.38 11.00 7.95
N LEU A 311 -22.48 10.29 7.27
CA LEU A 311 -22.74 9.80 5.92
C LEU A 311 -23.89 8.80 5.88
N ARG A 312 -24.02 7.93 6.89
CA ARG A 312 -25.10 6.94 7.01
C ARG A 312 -26.45 7.58 7.31
N GLU A 313 -26.49 8.62 8.14
CA GLU A 313 -27.72 9.27 8.60
C GLU A 313 -28.20 10.34 7.61
N ALA A 314 -27.33 11.26 7.23
CA ALA A 314 -27.68 12.41 6.41
C ALA A 314 -27.59 12.13 4.90
N LYS A 315 -26.98 11.00 4.49
CA LYS A 315 -26.62 10.70 3.10
C LYS A 315 -25.83 11.83 2.42
N ARG A 316 -25.11 12.63 3.21
CA ARG A 316 -24.28 13.75 2.77
C ARG A 316 -22.89 13.63 3.39
N ALA A 317 -21.88 14.00 2.61
CA ALA A 317 -20.49 14.02 3.05
C ALA A 317 -20.22 15.29 3.86
N ASN A 318 -20.66 15.33 5.10
CA ASN A 318 -20.45 16.46 5.99
C ASN A 318 -19.30 16.17 6.95
N CYS A 319 -18.46 17.17 7.20
CA CYS A 319 -17.38 17.04 8.16
C CYS A 319 -17.90 16.93 9.59
N CYS A 320 -17.10 16.30 10.45
CA CYS A 320 -17.31 16.41 11.89
C CYS A 320 -17.05 17.87 12.29
N GLY A 321 -17.92 18.44 13.12
CA GLY A 321 -17.64 19.76 13.69
C GLY A 321 -16.58 19.61 14.77
N ASP A 322 -15.89 20.71 15.08
CA ASP A 322 -15.08 20.82 16.29
C ASP A 322 -15.95 20.83 17.55
#